data_AF-A0A8S3D4H9-F1
#
_entry.id   AF-A0A8S3D4H9-F1
#
_cell.length_a   1.000
_cell.length_b   1.000
_cell.length_c   1.000
_cell.angle_alpha   90.00
_cell.angle_beta   90.00
_cell.angle_gamma   90.00
#
_symmetry.space_group_name_H-M   'P 1'
#
loop_
_entity.id
_entity.type
_entity.pdbx_description
1 polymer ?
#
loop_
_entity_poly.entity_id
_entity_poly.type
_entity_poly.pdbx_seq_one_letter_code
_entity_poly.pdbx_strand_id
1 'polypeptide(L)' 'MTHIRYIFLISVLIRADAAKRSAELPRLLIISLDGFRHDYLNQYEFPILNQFRHEGVQAT' A
#
# COMPACT_ATOMS: atom_id res chain seq x y z
N MET A 1 20.38 18.25 32.96
CA MET A 1 19.22 17.32 32.97
C MET A 1 18.01 17.81 32.15
N THR A 2 17.90 19.09 31.79
CA THR A 2 16.76 19.67 31.05
C THR A 2 16.74 19.32 29.56
N HIS A 3 17.88 19.31 28.87
CA HIS A 3 17.94 19.05 27.42
C HIS A 3 17.50 17.63 27.00
N ILE A 4 17.77 16.63 27.84
CA ILE A 4 17.34 15.24 27.61
C ILE A 4 15.81 15.10 27.57
N ARG A 5 15.09 15.90 28.38
CA ARG A 5 13.61 15.90 28.39
C ARG A 5 13.03 16.43 27.08
N TYR A 6 13.62 17.49 26.53
CA TYR A 6 13.19 18.06 25.25
C TYR A 6 13.46 17.11 24.08
N ILE A 7 14.63 16.45 24.07
CA ILE A 7 14.97 15.46 23.04
C ILE A 7 13.96 14.30 23.06
N PHE A 8 13.62 13.80 24.25
CA PHE A 8 12.62 12.75 24.40
C PHE A 8 11.24 13.22 23.90
N LEU A 9 10.80 14.42 24.28
CA LEU A 9 9.50 14.97 23.90
C LEU A 9 9.38 15.19 22.38
N ILE A 10 10.44 15.70 21.74
CA ILE A 10 10.52 15.86 20.28
C ILE A 10 10.46 14.50 19.59
N SER A 11 11.19 13.48 20.09
CA SER A 11 11.18 12.14 19.50
C SER A 11 9.80 11.47 19.54
N VAL A 12 9.03 11.71 20.61
CA VAL A 12 7.64 11.23 20.75
C VAL A 12 6.72 11.95 19.77
N LEU A 13 6.87 13.27 19.62
CA LEU A 13 6.05 14.07 18.71
C LEU A 13 6.26 13.65 17.24
N ILE A 14 7.52 13.41 16.84
CA ILE A 14 7.87 12.94 15.48
C ILE A 14 7.23 11.57 15.20
N ARG A 15 7.27 10.65 16.18
CA ARG A 15 6.67 9.32 16.04
C ARG A 15 5.15 9.37 15.95
N ALA A 16 4.51 10.26 16.70
CA ALA A 16 3.07 10.45 16.66
C ALA A 16 2.59 11.00 15.30
N ASP A 17 3.31 11.97 14.73
CA ASP A 17 2.99 12.51 13.40
C ASP A 17 3.16 11.45 12.30
N ALA A 18 4.25 10.68 12.35
CA ALA A 18 4.50 9.59 11.42
C ALA A 18 3.42 8.49 11.48
N ALA A 19 2.97 8.13 12.69
CA ALA A 19 1.90 7.15 12.87
C ALA A 19 0.55 7.65 12.31
N LYS A 20 0.25 8.94 12.51
CA LYS A 20 -0.97 9.56 11.95
C LYS A 20 -0.93 9.60 10.43
N ARG A 21 0.19 10.04 9.83
CA ARG A 21 0.40 10.00 8.37
C ARG A 21 0.26 8.60 7.79
N SER A 22 0.78 7.59 8.49
CA SER A 22 0.64 6.19 8.06
C SER A 22 -0.81 5.70 8.08
N ALA A 23 -1.66 6.22 8.96
CA ALA A 23 -3.07 5.85 9.02
C ALA A 23 -3.91 6.53 7.93
N GLU A 24 -3.48 7.70 7.44
CA GLU A 24 -4.15 8.46 6.38
C GLU A 24 -3.80 7.96 4.97
N LEU A 25 -2.67 7.26 4.81
CA LEU A 25 -2.26 6.70 3.51
C LEU A 25 -3.04 5.42 3.18
N PRO A 26 -3.46 5.23 1.92
CA PRO A 26 -4.08 3.99 1.51
C PRO A 26 -3.09 2.83 1.68
N ARG A 27 -3.60 1.69 2.15
CA ARG A 27 -2.81 0.47 2.30
C ARG A 27 -2.50 -0.11 0.91
N LEU A 28 -1.24 -0.45 0.68
CA LEU A 28 -0.78 -1.12 -0.54
C LEU A 28 -0.74 -2.63 -0.33
N LEU A 29 -1.38 -3.38 -1.22
CA LEU A 29 -1.30 -4.84 -1.28
C LEU A 29 -0.66 -5.25 -2.61
N ILE A 30 0.45 -5.99 -2.56
CA ILE A 30 1.12 -6.54 -3.72
C ILE A 30 0.84 -8.04 -3.75
N ILE A 31 0.26 -8.53 -4.85
CA ILE A 31 -0.06 -9.94 -5.05
C ILE A 31 0.79 -10.44 -6.22
N SER A 32 1.58 -11.49 -5.98
CA SER A 32 2.30 -12.22 -7.03
C SER A 32 1.57 -13.54 -7.29
N LEU A 33 1.16 -13.75 -8.54
CA LEU A 33 0.48 -14.96 -8.97
C LEU A 33 1.44 -15.78 -9.83
N ASP A 34 2.04 -16.82 -9.25
CA ASP A 34 2.99 -17.68 -9.97
C ASP A 34 2.28 -18.44 -11.11
N GLY A 35 2.94 -18.54 -12.26
CA GLY A 35 2.38 -19.15 -13.47
C GLY A 35 1.19 -18.41 -14.10
N PHE A 36 0.80 -17.23 -13.61
CA PHE A 36 -0.29 -16.46 -14.20
C PHE A 36 0.15 -15.81 -15.51
N ARG A 37 -0.24 -16.42 -16.63
CA ARG A 37 0.07 -15.89 -17.95
C ARG A 37 -0.90 -14.78 -18.34
N HIS A 38 -0.40 -13.78 -19.05
CA HIS A 38 -1.20 -12.65 -19.50
C HIS A 38 -2.41 -13.08 -20.35
N ASP A 39 -2.25 -14.11 -21.19
CA ASP A 39 -3.32 -14.59 -22.07
C ASP A 39 -4.46 -15.30 -21.34
N TYR A 40 -4.29 -15.69 -20.07
CA TYR A 40 -5.37 -16.26 -19.27
C TYR A 40 -6.53 -15.29 -19.08
N LEU A 41 -6.25 -13.98 -19.03
CA LEU A 41 -7.27 -12.93 -18.92
C LEU A 41 -8.24 -12.89 -20.12
N ASN A 42 -7.87 -13.49 -21.25
CA ASN A 42 -8.71 -13.56 -22.45
C ASN A 42 -9.34 -14.95 -22.64
N GLN A 43 -8.83 -15.97 -21.96
CA GLN A 43 -9.25 -17.37 -22.12
C GLN A 43 -10.25 -17.81 -21.05
N TYR A 44 -10.23 -17.18 -19.88
CA TYR A 44 -11.04 -17.57 -18.73
C TYR A 44 -11.75 -16.37 -18.09
N GLU A 45 -12.85 -16.66 -17.41
CA GLU A 45 -13.62 -15.70 -16.63
C GLU A 45 -12.95 -15.43 -15.28
N PHE A 46 -12.44 -14.20 -15.10
CA PHE A 46 -11.92 -13.73 -13.82
C PHE A 46 -12.67 -12.45 -13.39
N PRO A 47 -13.88 -12.55 -12.82
CA PRO A 47 -14.74 -11.38 -12.59
C PRO A 47 -14.06 -10.27 -11.77
N ILE A 48 -13.29 -10.64 -10.74
CA ILE A 48 -12.55 -9.69 -9.90
C ILE A 48 -11.37 -9.05 -10.64
N LEU A 49 -10.56 -9.85 -11.37
CA LEU A 49 -9.43 -9.31 -12.13
C LEU A 49 -9.90 -8.45 -13.32
N ASN A 50 -11.03 -8.81 -13.93
CA ASN A 50 -11.67 -8.03 -14.98
C ASN A 50 -12.15 -6.67 -14.46
N GLN A 51 -12.74 -6.64 -13.26
CA GLN A 51 -13.07 -5.38 -12.59
C GLN A 51 -11.80 -4.55 -12.32
N PHE A 52 -10.73 -5.14 -11.79
CA PHE A 52 -9.46 -4.43 -11.57
C PHE A 52 -8.82 -3.91 -12.86
N ARG A 53 -8.96 -4.62 -13.98
CA ARG A 53 -8.50 -4.15 -15.29
C ARG A 53 -9.35 -3.00 -15.83
N HIS A 54 -10.64 -3.01 -15.55
CA HIS A 54 -11.57 -1.98 -16.00
C HIS A 54 -11.43 -0.68 -15.18
N GLU A 55 -11.31 -0.80 -13.86
CA GLU A 55 -11.24 0.34 -12.94
C GLU A 55 -9.80 0.82 -12.68
N GLY A 56 -8.81 -0.01 -12.99
CA GLY A 56 -7.40 0.22 -12.71
C GLY A 56 -6.53 0.44 -13.95
N VAL A 57 -5.24 0.15 -13.81
CA VAL A 57 -4.22 0.32 -14.87
C VAL A 57 -3.61 -1.04 -15.20
N GLN A 58 -3.50 -1.33 -16.50
CA GLN A 58 -2.82 -2.51 -17.03
C GLN A 58 -1.72 -2.10 -18.00
N ALA A 59 -0.62 -2.85 -18.03
CA ALA A 59 0.40 -2.69 -19.06
C ALA A 59 -0.09 -3.32 -20.38
N THR A 60 0.07 -2.59 -21.48
CA THR A 60 -0.17 -3.06 -22.86
C THR A 60 1.02 -3.79 -23.44
#